data_AF-A0A8S7UC10-F1
#
_entry.id   AF-A0A8S7UC10-F1
#
_cell.length_a   1.000
_cell.length_b   1.000
_cell.length_c   1.000
_cell.angle_alpha   90.00
_cell.angle_beta   90.00
_cell.angle_gamma   90.00
#
_symmetry.space_group_name_H-M   'P 1'
#
loop_
_entity.id
_entity.type
_entity.pdbx_description
1 polymer ?
#
loop_
_entity_poly.entity_id
_entity_poly.type
_entity_poly.pdbx_seq_one_letter_code
_entity_poly.pdbx_strand_id
1 'polypeptide(L)'
;MEYQVREFINEKYTKAVNILKDNLKENYHVFYGVRLIEILFPASEYGTDAFFKEFELINSVILPLVIFDLTQRKPMMIISFDKILDASLLEGTNIVVLE
;
A
#
# COMPACT_ATOMS: atom_id res chain seq x y z
N MET A 1 -26.76 -6.75 8.45
CA MET A 1 -25.29 -6.59 8.43
C MET A 1 -25.02 -5.12 8.24
N GLU A 2 -24.35 -4.49 9.20
CA GLU A 2 -24.01 -3.07 9.14
C GLU A 2 -22.58 -2.91 8.64
N TYR A 3 -22.37 -1.96 7.73
CA TYR A 3 -21.06 -1.66 7.16
C TYR A 3 -20.77 -0.17 7.38
N GLN A 4 -19.51 0.17 7.64
CA GLN A 4 -19.04 1.54 7.68
C GLN A 4 -18.30 1.86 6.38
N VAL A 5 -18.65 2.98 5.75
CA VAL A 5 -17.87 3.50 4.63
C VAL A 5 -16.60 4.10 5.20
N ARG A 6 -15.45 3.56 4.79
CA ARG A 6 -14.14 4.08 5.20
C ARG A 6 -13.69 5.12 4.18
N GLU A 7 -13.56 6.37 4.61
CA GLU A 7 -12.93 7.42 3.82
C GLU A 7 -11.41 7.25 3.89
N PHE A 8 -10.77 6.97 2.76
CA PHE A 8 -9.35 6.67 2.68
C PHE A 8 -8.55 7.76 1.94
N ILE A 9 -9.21 8.56 1.09
CA ILE A 9 -8.62 9.73 0.41
C ILE A 9 -9.34 10.97 0.92
N ASN A 10 -8.62 11.78 1.69
CA ASN A 10 -9.05 13.10 2.10
C ASN A 10 -8.41 14.19 1.21
N GLU A 11 -8.64 15.45 1.55
CA GLU A 11 -8.09 16.59 0.78
C GLU A 11 -6.56 16.57 0.69
N LYS A 12 -5.84 16.12 1.74
CA LYS A 12 -4.37 16.06 1.74
C LYS A 12 -3.88 15.04 0.71
N TYR A 13 -4.45 13.84 0.74
CA TYR A 13 -4.13 12.79 -0.23
C TYR A 13 -4.50 13.20 -1.65
N THR A 14 -5.65 13.85 -1.86
CA THR A 14 -6.06 14.36 -3.17
C THR A 14 -5.04 15.35 -3.74
N LYS A 15 -4.59 16.32 -2.94
CA LYS A 15 -3.56 17.29 -3.34
C LYS A 15 -2.24 16.60 -3.66
N ALA A 16 -1.81 15.66 -2.82
CA ALA A 16 -0.58 14.90 -3.01
C ALA A 16 -0.60 14.09 -4.31
N VAL A 17 -1.70 13.38 -4.59
CA VAL A 17 -1.86 12.59 -5.82
C VAL A 17 -1.69 13.46 -7.06
N ASN A 18 -2.30 14.65 -7.10
CA ASN A 18 -2.19 15.54 -8.25
C ASN A 18 -0.74 15.99 -8.47
N ILE A 19 -0.07 16.45 -7.41
CA ILE A 19 1.33 16.86 -7.46
C ILE A 19 2.21 15.70 -7.93
N LEU A 20 2.06 14.52 -7.34
CA LEU A 20 2.87 13.34 -7.67
C LEU A 20 2.65 12.88 -9.12
N LYS A 21 1.40 12.85 -9.58
CA LYS A 21 1.09 12.48 -10.97
C LYS A 21 1.73 13.45 -11.96
N ASP A 22 1.67 14.75 -11.71
CA ASP A 22 2.25 15.74 -12.63
C ASP A 22 3.77 15.63 -12.72
N ASN A 23 4.44 15.28 -11.61
CA ASN A 23 5.89 15.22 -11.52
C ASN A 23 6.50 13.85 -11.86
N LEU A 24 5.74 12.75 -11.76
CA LEU A 24 6.28 11.39 -11.87
C LEU A 24 5.79 10.60 -13.10
N LYS A 25 4.91 11.18 -13.93
CA LYS A 25 4.15 10.55 -15.03
C LYS A 25 4.88 9.67 -16.04
N GLU A 26 6.18 9.82 -16.25
CA GLU A 26 6.89 9.08 -17.29
C GLU A 26 7.30 7.67 -16.85
N ASN A 27 7.87 7.55 -15.64
CA ASN A 27 8.46 6.31 -15.16
C ASN A 27 7.72 5.70 -13.97
N TYR A 28 6.77 6.45 -13.39
CA TYR A 28 6.07 6.00 -12.20
C TYR A 28 4.56 6.16 -12.32
N HIS A 29 3.85 5.28 -11.62
CA HIS A 29 2.43 5.38 -11.41
C HIS A 29 2.12 5.58 -9.92
N VAL A 30 1.10 6.40 -9.64
CA VAL A 30 0.63 6.66 -8.28
C VAL A 30 -0.70 5.95 -8.08
N PHE A 31 -0.66 4.83 -7.36
CA PHE A 31 -1.86 4.17 -6.88
C PHE A 31 -2.29 4.75 -5.54
N TYR A 32 -3.56 4.60 -5.21
CA TYR A 32 -4.13 5.09 -3.96
C TYR A 32 -5.18 4.11 -3.42
N GLY A 33 -5.21 3.95 -2.09
CA GLY A 33 -6.12 3.00 -1.42
C GLY A 33 -5.84 1.53 -1.77
N VAL A 34 -4.57 1.15 -1.85
CA VAL A 34 -4.15 -0.20 -2.25
C VAL A 34 -4.08 -1.10 -1.03
N ARG A 35 -4.65 -2.30 -1.07
CA ARG A 35 -4.43 -3.27 0.02
C ARG A 35 -3.00 -3.81 -0.04
N LEU A 36 -2.36 -4.00 1.11
CA LEU A 36 -0.98 -4.47 1.16
C LEU A 36 -0.81 -5.85 0.49
N ILE A 37 -1.87 -6.67 0.42
CA ILE A 37 -1.89 -7.97 -0.26
C ILE A 37 -1.62 -7.88 -1.77
N GLU A 38 -1.86 -6.71 -2.39
CA GLU A 38 -1.53 -6.46 -3.80
C GLU A 38 -0.02 -6.29 -4.01
N ILE A 39 0.77 -6.19 -2.92
CA ILE A 39 2.22 -5.96 -2.91
C ILE A 39 2.96 -7.12 -2.26
N LEU A 40 2.49 -7.59 -1.11
CA LEU A 40 3.07 -8.69 -0.36
C LEU A 40 2.19 -9.92 -0.48
N PHE A 41 2.82 -11.07 -0.70
CA PHE A 41 2.16 -12.36 -0.68
C PHE A 41 2.62 -13.15 0.55
N PRO A 42 1.73 -13.90 1.22
CA PRO A 42 2.12 -14.79 2.31
C PRO A 42 3.26 -15.72 1.90
N ALA A 43 4.23 -15.92 2.79
CA ALA A 43 5.37 -16.79 2.55
C ALA A 43 5.08 -18.25 2.93
N SER A 44 4.11 -18.45 3.83
CA SER A 44 3.65 -19.77 4.25
C SER A 44 3.00 -20.56 3.10
N GLU A 45 2.97 -21.88 3.24
CA GLU A 45 2.37 -22.78 2.25
C GLU A 45 0.86 -22.54 2.12
N TYR A 46 0.38 -22.41 0.87
CA TYR A 46 -1.01 -22.14 0.56
C TYR A 46 -1.94 -23.21 1.14
N GLY A 47 -3.03 -22.78 1.79
CA GLY A 47 -4.01 -23.67 2.41
C GLY A 47 -3.69 -24.09 3.84
N THR A 48 -2.57 -23.63 4.41
CA THR A 48 -2.24 -23.84 5.83
C THR A 48 -2.82 -22.73 6.71
N ASP A 49 -3.03 -23.02 8.00
CA ASP A 49 -3.44 -22.02 9.00
C ASP A 49 -2.47 -20.83 9.07
N ALA A 50 -1.17 -21.07 8.87
CA ALA A 50 -0.16 -20.03 8.86
C ALA A 50 -0.36 -19.08 7.67
N PHE A 51 -0.61 -19.62 6.48
CA PHE A 51 -0.95 -18.84 5.29
C PHE A 51 -2.20 -17.98 5.51
N PHE A 52 -3.26 -18.56 6.09
CA PHE A 52 -4.49 -17.80 6.35
C PHE A 52 -4.27 -16.63 7.31
N LYS A 53 -3.49 -16.83 8.37
CA LYS A 53 -3.15 -15.76 9.33
C LYS A 53 -2.32 -14.65 8.68
N GLU A 54 -1.31 -15.00 7.90
CA GLU A 54 -0.51 -14.03 7.14
C GLU A 54 -1.37 -13.26 6.14
N PHE A 55 -2.24 -13.96 5.42
CA PHE A 55 -3.17 -13.38 4.47
C PHE A 55 -4.12 -12.36 5.14
N GLU A 56 -4.76 -12.74 6.25
CA GLU A 56 -5.68 -11.85 6.97
C GLU A 56 -4.97 -10.59 7.48
N LEU A 57 -3.77 -10.76 8.05
CA LEU A 57 -2.96 -9.65 8.55
C LEU A 57 -2.65 -8.66 7.42
N ILE A 58 -2.08 -9.15 6.32
CA ILE A 58 -1.68 -8.33 5.17
C ILE A 58 -2.91 -7.70 4.49
N ASN A 59 -4.00 -8.45 4.33
CA ASN A 59 -5.22 -7.98 3.66
C ASN A 59 -5.98 -6.91 4.47
N SER A 60 -5.73 -6.81 5.78
CA SER A 60 -6.33 -5.80 6.65
C SER A 60 -5.71 -4.40 6.48
N VAL A 61 -4.50 -4.32 5.93
CA VAL A 61 -3.74 -3.07 5.77
C VAL A 61 -4.09 -2.41 4.43
N ILE A 62 -4.48 -1.14 4.49
CA ILE A 62 -4.71 -0.28 3.31
C ILE A 62 -3.60 0.77 3.28
N LEU A 63 -2.89 0.80 2.17
CA LEU A 63 -1.83 1.76 1.87
C LEU A 63 -2.43 3.00 1.19
N PRO A 64 -2.18 4.21 1.73
CA PRO A 64 -2.83 5.41 1.22
C PRO A 64 -2.37 5.77 -0.18
N LEU A 65 -1.06 5.95 -0.37
CA LEU A 65 -0.44 6.23 -1.67
C LEU A 65 0.71 5.26 -1.90
N VAL A 66 0.76 4.68 -3.10
CA VAL A 66 1.84 3.77 -3.52
C VAL A 66 2.44 4.30 -4.82
N ILE A 67 3.73 4.60 -4.78
CA ILE A 67 4.53 4.94 -5.96
C ILE A 67 5.09 3.64 -6.53
N PHE A 68 4.69 3.36 -7.77
CA PHE A 68 5.07 2.17 -8.50
C PHE A 68 6.01 2.53 -9.64
N ASP A 69 7.17 1.91 -9.70
CA ASP A 69 8.13 2.07 -10.79
C ASP A 69 7.70 1.20 -11.97
N LEU A 70 7.34 1.84 -13.08
CA LEU A 70 6.88 1.15 -14.29
C LEU A 70 8.03 0.45 -15.04
N THR A 71 9.26 0.94 -14.86
CA THR A 71 10.46 0.35 -15.47
C THR A 71 10.84 -0.94 -14.75
N GLN A 72 10.85 -0.91 -13.42
CA GLN A 72 11.19 -2.06 -12.58
C GLN A 72 9.99 -2.96 -12.24
N ARG A 73 8.77 -2.51 -12.57
CA ARG A 73 7.49 -3.18 -12.30
C ARG A 73 7.32 -3.57 -10.84
N LYS A 74 7.67 -2.67 -9.94
CA LYS A 74 7.59 -2.92 -8.48
C LYS A 74 7.18 -1.66 -7.72
N PRO A 75 6.51 -1.81 -6.57
CA PRO A 75 6.32 -0.70 -5.65
C PRO A 75 7.68 -0.25 -5.10
N MET A 76 7.89 1.06 -5.07
CA MET A 76 9.12 1.67 -4.57
C MET A 76 8.88 2.44 -3.27
N MET A 77 7.73 3.11 -3.15
CA MET A 77 7.48 4.00 -2.03
C MET A 77 6.02 3.99 -1.63
N ILE A 78 5.78 4.12 -0.33
CA ILE A 78 4.48 4.35 0.27
C ILE A 78 4.51 5.70 0.97
N ILE A 79 3.49 6.52 0.75
CA ILE A 79 3.35 7.83 1.38
C ILE A 79 2.04 7.83 2.17
N SER A 80 2.16 8.14 3.46
CA SER A 80 1.04 8.33 4.38
C SER A 80 1.16 9.68 5.06
N PHE A 81 0.02 10.29 5.42
CA PHE A 81 -0.04 11.45 6.31
C PHE A 81 -0.47 11.06 7.73
N ASP A 82 -0.77 9.78 7.93
CA ASP A 82 -1.22 9.16 9.16
C ASP A 82 -0.36 7.92 9.42
N LYS A 83 -0.32 7.42 10.65
CA LYS A 83 0.44 6.19 10.94
C LYS A 83 -0.15 5.00 10.18
N ILE A 84 0.65 4.25 9.44
CA ILE A 84 0.22 3.01 8.81
C ILE A 84 0.22 1.93 9.89
N LEU A 85 -0.93 1.30 10.07
CA LEU A 85 -1.04 0.13 10.95
C LEU A 85 -0.16 -0.99 10.39
N ASP A 86 0.65 -1.58 11.27
CA ASP A 86 1.56 -2.68 10.94
C ASP A 86 2.57 -2.36 9.82
N ALA A 87 3.07 -1.11 9.78
CA ALA A 87 4.15 -0.70 8.88
C ALA A 87 5.40 -1.60 8.98
N SER A 88 5.61 -2.28 10.11
CA SER A 88 6.68 -3.27 10.30
C SER A 88 6.60 -4.45 9.33
N LEU A 89 5.43 -4.72 8.73
CA LEU A 89 5.28 -5.74 7.68
C LEU A 89 6.05 -5.40 6.39
N LEU A 90 6.43 -4.13 6.23
CA LEU A 90 7.25 -3.65 5.12
C LEU A 90 8.76 -3.67 5.47
N GLU A 91 9.13 -3.99 6.71
CA GLU A 91 10.54 -4.14 7.08
C GLU A 91 11.20 -5.28 6.30
N GLY A 92 12.44 -5.06 5.86
CA GLY A 92 13.14 -6.01 5.00
C GLY A 92 12.68 -6.00 3.54
N THR A 93 11.63 -5.25 3.19
CA THR A 93 11.34 -4.92 1.80
C THR A 93 12.24 -3.77 1.33
N ASN A 94 12.38 -3.61 0.02
CA ASN A 94 13.06 -2.45 -0.58
C ASN A 94 12.11 -1.26 -0.79
N ILE A 95 10.97 -1.23 -0.10
CA ILE A 95 9.93 -0.20 -0.25
C ILE A 95 10.17 0.86 0.83
N VAL A 96 10.33 2.12 0.39
CA VAL A 96 10.49 3.25 1.30
C VAL A 96 9.12 3.65 1.85
N VAL A 97 9.01 3.81 3.17
CA VAL A 97 7.80 4.31 3.82
C VAL A 97 8.05 5.73 4.32
N LEU A 98 7.22 6.68 3.86
CA LEU A 98 7.19 8.06 4.34
C LEU A 98 5.87 8.26 5.10
N GLU A 99 5.96 8.51 6.40
CA GLU A 99 4.85 8.84 7.31
C GLU A 99 5.00 10.23 7.92
#